data_AF-A0A9W8S2A8-F1
#
_entry.id   AF-A0A9W8S2A8-F1
#
_cell.length_a   1.000
_cell.length_b   1.000
_cell.length_c   1.000
_cell.angle_alpha   90.00
_cell.angle_beta   90.00
_cell.angle_gamma   90.00
#
_symmetry.space_group_name_H-M   'P 1'
#
loop_
_entity.id
_entity.type
_entity.pdbx_description
1 polymer ?
#
loop_
_entity_poly.entity_id
_entity_poly.type
_entity_poly.pdbx_seq_one_letter_code
_entity_poly.pdbx_strand_id
1 'polypeptide(L)'
;MEFQLSDCIWSPGLKVEGKVDLSVHYPDLRSFFVDNLKLPKYTSQEVWIELLTLPDNAPVERSRDLFLTLNTIAITNPTSLKRPYFIKPAIYPVRTHKGKIIRVSGDSDFFIADKAHLADSSSGKVNILAFTPRDVLRLEQYFTWAERITWPSESKPMQIEWDVALKAEGIVRIATYFGSPRADTPAARKTLLKSLRQGQMLEVDGMFSETKLVTGQESTTWLGPNTKYDPEFAIRSTFPQPRVSNSIGRLEFGDNPNRLIVYVPADKKQQELARFLVLPGLLMKWLMTNPKTKEVGKIHEASVSLIKDVLNAPTSLVGGILKVEGIPDVGDLNSPEEFSIDR
;
A
#
# COMPACT_ATOMS: atom_id res chain seq x y z
N MET A 1 -33.41 -15.31 21.01
CA MET A 1 -32.18 -14.52 21.20
C MET A 1 -32.66 -13.17 21.70
N GLU A 2 -32.47 -12.88 22.98
CA GLU A 2 -32.90 -11.60 23.58
C GLU A 2 -31.81 -10.57 23.31
N PHE A 3 -32.16 -9.48 22.63
CA PHE A 3 -31.25 -8.35 22.40
C PHE A 3 -31.64 -7.22 23.35
N GLN A 4 -30.68 -6.63 24.06
CA GLN A 4 -30.95 -5.43 24.82
C GLN A 4 -31.06 -4.23 23.88
N LEU A 5 -31.81 -3.20 24.29
CA LEU A 5 -31.93 -1.94 23.55
C LEU A 5 -30.56 -1.30 23.23
N SER A 6 -29.56 -1.52 24.10
CA SER A 6 -28.17 -1.11 23.89
C SER A 6 -27.51 -1.77 22.67
N ASP A 7 -27.99 -2.92 22.22
CA ASP A 7 -27.41 -3.73 21.15
C ASP A 7 -28.05 -3.44 19.79
N CYS A 8 -29.10 -2.63 19.77
CA CYS A 8 -29.91 -2.35 18.60
C CYS A 8 -29.66 -0.94 18.05
N ILE A 9 -29.68 -0.82 16.72
CA ILE A 9 -29.53 0.45 16.00
C ILE A 9 -30.55 0.56 14.86
N TRP A 10 -30.75 1.78 14.37
CA TRP A 10 -31.58 2.05 13.20
C TRP A 10 -30.69 2.59 12.08
N SER A 11 -30.26 1.71 11.17
CA SER A 11 -29.23 2.04 10.18
C SER A 11 -29.45 1.35 8.82
N PRO A 12 -30.54 1.68 8.10
CA PRO A 12 -30.91 0.98 6.87
C PRO A 12 -29.78 0.93 5.85
N GLY A 13 -29.36 -0.29 5.51
CA GLY A 13 -28.28 -0.55 4.54
C GLY A 13 -26.85 -0.50 5.13
N LEU A 14 -26.70 -0.38 6.45
CA LEU A 14 -25.43 -0.30 7.13
C LEU A 14 -25.26 -1.47 8.12
N LYS A 15 -24.27 -2.33 7.88
CA LYS A 15 -23.88 -3.36 8.85
C LYS A 15 -22.86 -2.78 9.83
N VAL A 16 -23.30 -2.50 11.06
CA VAL A 16 -22.40 -2.13 12.16
C VAL A 16 -22.07 -3.38 12.96
N GLU A 17 -20.77 -3.67 13.12
CA GLU A 17 -20.30 -4.87 13.81
C GLU A 17 -20.73 -4.84 15.29
N GLY A 18 -21.30 -5.94 15.79
CA GLY A 18 -21.77 -6.05 17.17
C GLY A 18 -23.08 -5.33 17.47
N LYS A 19 -23.76 -4.77 16.46
CA LYS A 19 -25.09 -4.15 16.60
C LYS A 19 -26.10 -4.79 15.66
N VAL A 20 -27.36 -4.87 16.10
CA VAL A 20 -28.49 -5.36 15.31
C VAL A 20 -29.22 -4.18 14.69
N ASP A 21 -29.26 -4.13 13.36
CA ASP A 21 -30.05 -3.12 12.64
C ASP A 21 -31.51 -3.55 12.56
N LEU A 22 -32.37 -2.87 13.33
CA LEU A 22 -33.80 -3.15 13.38
C LEU A 22 -34.53 -2.69 12.12
N SER A 23 -33.95 -1.83 11.30
CA SER A 23 -34.59 -1.37 10.06
C SER A 23 -34.68 -2.46 8.99
N VAL A 24 -33.84 -3.49 9.06
CA VAL A 24 -33.89 -4.68 8.19
C VAL A 24 -35.11 -5.54 8.50
N HIS A 25 -35.45 -5.65 9.79
CA HIS A 25 -36.49 -6.55 10.26
C HIS A 25 -37.86 -5.87 10.40
N TYR A 26 -37.86 -4.57 10.71
CA TYR A 26 -39.09 -3.82 11.04
C TYR A 26 -39.13 -2.44 10.36
N PRO A 27 -39.00 -2.34 9.03
CA PRO A 27 -38.88 -1.06 8.32
C PRO A 27 -40.02 -0.08 8.61
N ASP A 28 -41.25 -0.57 8.80
CA ASP A 28 -42.45 0.25 9.02
C ASP A 28 -42.55 0.83 10.44
N LEU A 29 -41.75 0.30 11.39
CA LEU A 29 -41.79 0.70 12.79
C LEU A 29 -40.76 1.77 13.14
N ARG A 30 -40.24 2.50 12.14
CA ARG A 30 -39.23 3.54 12.30
C ARG A 30 -39.54 4.50 13.43
N SER A 31 -40.73 5.10 13.42
CA SER A 31 -41.10 6.11 14.41
C SER A 31 -41.22 5.53 15.81
N PHE A 32 -41.61 4.26 15.93
CA PHE A 32 -41.64 3.60 17.22
C PHE A 32 -40.22 3.44 17.80
N PHE A 33 -39.27 2.92 17.01
CA PHE A 33 -37.92 2.68 17.49
C PHE A 33 -37.13 3.99 17.66
N VAL A 34 -37.11 4.86 16.65
CA VAL A 34 -36.30 6.08 16.68
C VAL A 34 -36.95 7.16 17.53
N ASP A 35 -38.25 7.42 17.37
CA ASP A 35 -38.89 8.59 17.99
C ASP A 35 -39.37 8.28 19.42
N ASN A 36 -39.92 7.08 19.67
CA ASN A 36 -40.44 6.72 21.00
C ASN A 36 -39.38 6.04 21.88
N LEU A 37 -38.69 5.03 21.36
CA LEU A 37 -37.65 4.29 22.12
C LEU A 37 -36.27 4.96 22.09
N LYS A 38 -36.14 6.10 21.39
CA LYS A 38 -34.90 6.87 21.27
C LYS A 38 -33.71 6.03 20.79
N LEU A 39 -34.00 5.05 19.94
CA LEU A 39 -33.00 4.16 19.39
C LEU A 39 -32.03 4.95 18.51
N PRO A 40 -30.70 4.77 18.67
CA PRO A 40 -29.72 5.53 17.89
C PRO A 40 -29.92 5.32 16.39
N LYS A 41 -30.13 6.43 15.67
CA LYS A 41 -30.15 6.46 14.21
C LYS A 41 -28.74 6.77 13.70
N TYR A 42 -28.23 5.93 12.81
CA TYR A 42 -26.90 6.09 12.23
C TYR A 42 -27.00 6.33 10.73
N THR A 43 -27.17 7.59 10.35
CA THR A 43 -26.88 8.10 9.00
C THR A 43 -25.42 8.58 8.90
N SER A 44 -24.89 8.73 7.68
CA SER A 44 -23.54 9.30 7.47
C SER A 44 -23.34 10.64 8.19
N GLN A 45 -24.36 11.50 8.17
CA GLN A 45 -24.34 12.80 8.82
C GLN A 45 -24.35 12.70 10.34
N GLU A 46 -25.17 11.82 10.91
CA GLU A 46 -25.23 11.63 12.38
C GLU A 46 -23.93 11.05 12.92
N VAL A 47 -23.37 10.02 12.25
CA VAL A 47 -22.08 9.43 12.62
C VAL A 47 -20.96 10.48 12.49
N TRP A 48 -21.03 11.34 11.47
CA TRP A 48 -20.06 12.42 11.26
C TRP A 48 -20.16 13.51 12.33
N ILE A 49 -21.38 13.97 12.66
CA ILE A 49 -21.62 14.94 13.74
C ILE A 49 -21.14 14.37 15.07
N GLU A 50 -21.42 13.10 15.35
CA GLU A 50 -20.94 12.46 16.56
C GLU A 50 -19.40 12.45 16.62
N LEU A 51 -18.74 12.08 15.52
CA LEU A 51 -17.28 12.09 15.45
C LEU A 51 -16.69 13.49 15.70
N LEU A 52 -17.32 14.54 15.18
CA LEU A 52 -16.92 15.94 15.38
C LEU A 52 -17.16 16.45 16.81
N THR A 53 -18.13 15.89 17.50
CA THR A 53 -18.56 16.33 18.85
C THR A 53 -18.01 15.45 19.96
N LEU A 54 -17.18 14.45 19.64
CA LEU A 54 -16.54 13.60 20.63
C LEU A 54 -15.71 14.44 21.60
N PRO A 55 -15.89 14.26 22.93
CA PRO A 55 -15.06 14.95 23.88
C PRO A 55 -13.62 14.44 23.83
N ASP A 56 -12.67 15.28 24.24
CA ASP A 56 -11.23 14.95 24.22
C ASP A 56 -10.89 13.72 25.07
N ASN A 57 -11.66 13.46 26.12
CA ASN A 57 -11.51 12.31 27.01
C ASN A 57 -12.29 11.07 26.53
N ALA A 58 -12.95 11.10 25.38
CA ALA A 58 -13.69 9.96 24.86
C ALA A 58 -12.74 8.78 24.60
N PRO A 59 -13.15 7.54 24.93
CA PRO A 59 -12.37 6.35 24.65
C PRO A 59 -11.99 6.23 23.17
N VAL A 60 -10.80 5.70 22.89
CA VAL A 60 -10.30 5.52 21.53
C VAL A 60 -11.19 4.57 20.73
N GLU A 61 -11.73 3.56 21.42
CA GLU A 61 -12.64 2.57 20.89
C GLU A 61 -13.87 3.24 20.28
N ARG A 62 -14.41 4.29 20.91
CA ARG A 62 -15.58 4.99 20.38
C ARG A 62 -15.26 5.66 19.05
N SER A 63 -14.10 6.30 18.93
CA SER A 63 -13.66 6.91 17.66
C SER A 63 -13.44 5.87 16.59
N ARG A 64 -12.73 4.80 16.94
CA ARG A 64 -12.49 3.67 16.03
C ARG A 64 -13.81 3.15 15.46
N ASP A 65 -14.81 2.93 16.32
CA ASP A 65 -16.10 2.40 15.90
C ASP A 65 -16.83 3.37 14.95
N LEU A 66 -16.76 4.69 15.20
CA LEU A 66 -17.32 5.70 14.30
C LEU A 66 -16.59 5.74 12.95
N PHE A 67 -15.25 5.69 12.94
CA PHE A 67 -14.47 5.62 11.71
C PHE A 67 -14.81 4.37 10.89
N LEU A 68 -14.90 3.20 11.52
CA LEU A 68 -15.29 1.94 10.86
C LEU A 68 -16.72 1.99 10.31
N THR A 69 -17.63 2.64 11.04
CA THR A 69 -19.02 2.83 10.63
C THR A 69 -19.08 3.71 9.39
N LEU A 70 -18.40 4.86 9.39
CA LEU A 70 -18.31 5.72 8.21
C LEU A 70 -17.62 5.00 7.03
N ASN A 71 -16.71 4.04 7.29
CA ASN A 71 -15.98 3.32 6.24
C ASN A 71 -16.91 2.36 5.51
N THR A 72 -17.76 1.70 6.28
CA THR A 72 -18.80 0.83 5.75
C THR A 72 -19.79 1.62 4.90
N ILE A 73 -20.19 2.82 5.35
CA ILE A 73 -21.04 3.72 4.54
C ILE A 73 -20.34 4.09 3.23
N ALA A 74 -19.06 4.42 3.28
CA ALA A 74 -18.28 4.82 2.11
C ALA A 74 -18.14 3.71 1.07
N ILE A 75 -17.94 2.47 1.51
CA ILE A 75 -17.90 1.30 0.62
C ILE A 75 -19.24 1.14 -0.11
N THR A 76 -20.36 1.34 0.59
CA THR A 76 -21.70 1.23 0.01
C THR A 76 -22.07 2.44 -0.85
N ASN A 77 -21.53 3.62 -0.56
CA ASN A 77 -21.75 4.85 -1.33
C ASN A 77 -20.45 5.68 -1.47
N PRO A 78 -19.64 5.42 -2.52
CA PRO A 78 -18.33 6.04 -2.69
C PRO A 78 -18.34 7.57 -2.81
N THR A 79 -19.47 8.17 -3.24
CA THR A 79 -19.59 9.64 -3.36
C THR A 79 -19.71 10.37 -2.01
N SER A 80 -19.88 9.64 -0.91
CA SER A 80 -20.12 10.22 0.42
C SER A 80 -18.85 10.73 1.12
N LEU A 81 -17.64 10.28 0.72
CA LEU A 81 -16.38 10.72 1.32
C LEU A 81 -15.64 11.70 0.41
N LYS A 82 -15.57 12.97 0.82
CA LYS A 82 -14.66 13.94 0.20
C LYS A 82 -13.51 14.26 1.15
N ARG A 83 -12.28 14.19 0.62
CA ARG A 83 -11.01 14.50 1.31
C ARG A 83 -11.02 15.74 2.22
N PRO A 84 -11.65 16.88 1.85
CA PRO A 84 -11.63 18.09 2.68
C PRO A 84 -12.31 17.94 4.05
N TYR A 85 -13.29 17.04 4.19
CA TYR A 85 -14.03 16.88 5.44
C TYR A 85 -13.16 16.29 6.56
N PHE A 86 -12.17 15.48 6.19
CA PHE A 86 -11.38 14.68 7.14
C PHE A 86 -10.04 15.31 7.50
N ILE A 87 -9.64 16.41 6.85
CA ILE A 87 -8.33 17.02 7.08
C ILE A 87 -8.36 18.01 8.25
N LYS A 88 -9.38 18.88 8.32
CA LYS A 88 -9.41 20.00 9.28
C LYS A 88 -9.88 19.69 10.70
N PRO A 89 -10.82 18.75 10.95
CA PRO A 89 -11.36 18.59 12.30
C PRO A 89 -10.43 17.74 13.17
N ALA A 90 -10.37 18.05 14.47
CA ALA A 90 -9.56 17.33 15.45
C ALA A 90 -10.21 15.99 15.88
N ILE A 91 -10.28 15.04 14.95
CA ILE A 91 -11.01 13.77 15.13
C ILE A 91 -10.08 12.56 15.30
N TYR A 92 -8.79 12.68 14.99
CA TYR A 92 -7.87 11.54 15.00
C TYR A 92 -7.30 11.32 16.39
N PRO A 93 -7.57 10.18 17.05
CA PRO A 93 -6.95 9.88 18.32
C PRO A 93 -5.50 9.49 18.10
N VAL A 94 -4.57 10.23 18.69
CA VAL A 94 -3.12 10.05 18.54
C VAL A 94 -2.50 9.83 19.90
N ARG A 95 -1.77 8.72 20.03
CA ARG A 95 -0.89 8.44 21.16
C ARG A 95 0.40 9.20 20.96
N THR A 96 0.64 10.19 21.81
CA THR A 96 1.87 10.99 21.81
C THR A 96 3.08 10.16 22.21
N HIS A 97 4.29 10.64 21.91
CA HIS A 97 5.55 10.06 22.40
C HIS A 97 5.60 9.93 23.94
N LYS A 98 4.84 10.77 24.67
CA LYS A 98 4.70 10.70 26.14
C LYS A 98 3.65 9.68 26.61
N GLY A 99 3.07 8.89 25.70
CA GLY A 99 2.04 7.89 26.00
C GLY A 99 0.62 8.44 26.20
N LYS A 100 0.44 9.77 26.26
CA LYS A 100 -0.89 10.40 26.38
C LYS A 100 -1.64 10.33 25.05
N ILE A 101 -2.93 10.06 25.10
CA ILE A 101 -3.82 10.10 23.95
C ILE A 101 -4.44 11.50 23.84
N ILE A 102 -4.35 12.10 22.66
CA ILE A 102 -4.95 13.40 22.32
C ILE A 102 -5.67 13.28 20.98
N ARG A 103 -6.64 14.15 20.73
CA ARG A 103 -7.26 14.26 19.40
C ARG A 103 -6.58 15.36 18.61
N VAL A 104 -6.20 15.06 17.38
CA VAL A 104 -5.56 16.02 16.48
C VAL A 104 -6.28 16.07 15.15
N SER A 105 -6.01 17.14 14.43
CA SER A 105 -6.49 17.34 13.07
C SER A 105 -5.67 16.51 12.08
N GLY A 106 -6.25 16.22 10.90
CA GLY A 106 -5.59 15.43 9.86
C GLY A 106 -4.40 16.13 9.21
N ASP A 107 -4.28 17.45 9.39
CA ASP A 107 -3.12 18.28 9.02
C ASP A 107 -2.01 18.33 10.08
N SER A 108 -2.17 17.61 11.19
CA SER A 108 -1.14 17.48 12.22
C SER A 108 -0.17 16.36 11.88
N ASP A 109 1.09 16.50 12.30
CA ASP A 109 2.11 15.47 12.12
C ASP A 109 1.89 14.28 13.07
N PHE A 110 1.41 13.17 12.53
CA PHE A 110 1.35 11.88 13.23
C PHE A 110 1.54 10.69 12.28
N PHE A 111 1.97 9.58 12.84
CA PHE A 111 2.27 8.36 12.11
C PHE A 111 1.07 7.41 12.06
N ILE A 112 0.83 6.77 10.92
CA ILE A 112 -0.17 5.70 10.78
C ILE A 112 0.57 4.37 10.70
N ALA A 113 0.46 3.57 11.75
CA ALA A 113 1.06 2.24 11.80
C ALA A 113 0.12 1.19 11.17
N ASP A 114 0.17 1.06 9.85
CA ASP A 114 -0.58 0.05 9.09
C ASP A 114 0.00 -1.37 9.21
N LYS A 115 1.19 -1.52 9.79
CA LYS A 115 1.86 -2.81 10.02
C LYS A 115 2.38 -2.92 11.45
N ALA A 116 2.35 -4.13 12.02
CA ALA A 116 2.77 -4.39 13.40
C ALA A 116 4.21 -3.92 13.71
N HIS A 117 5.18 -4.27 12.86
CA HIS A 117 6.57 -3.85 13.06
C HIS A 117 6.75 -2.32 13.04
N LEU A 118 5.87 -1.59 12.34
CA LEU A 118 5.88 -0.12 12.36
C LEU A 118 5.40 0.38 13.71
N ALA A 119 4.31 -0.17 14.23
CA ALA A 119 3.80 0.15 15.56
C ALA A 119 4.86 -0.13 16.65
N ASP A 120 5.57 -1.25 16.55
CA ASP A 120 6.58 -1.65 17.52
C ASP A 120 7.82 -0.74 17.49
N SER A 121 8.35 -0.47 16.30
CA SER A 121 9.55 0.38 16.13
C SER A 121 9.29 1.85 16.48
N SER A 122 8.02 2.27 16.39
CA SER A 122 7.56 3.64 16.61
C SER A 122 7.18 3.98 18.04
N SER A 123 6.84 2.97 18.84
CA SER A 123 6.31 3.15 20.18
C SER A 123 7.23 4.00 21.05
N GLY A 124 6.67 5.07 21.65
CA GLY A 124 7.38 5.99 22.53
C GLY A 124 8.31 7.00 21.85
N LYS A 125 8.48 6.94 20.52
CA LYS A 125 9.37 7.85 19.77
C LYS A 125 8.63 8.95 19.01
N VAL A 126 7.43 8.67 18.53
CA VAL A 126 6.59 9.67 17.84
C VAL A 126 5.14 9.61 18.28
N ASN A 127 4.39 10.59 17.78
CA ASN A 127 2.94 10.61 17.83
C ASN A 127 2.36 9.62 16.81
N ILE A 128 1.62 8.61 17.25
CA ILE A 128 1.07 7.54 16.40
C ILE A 128 -0.44 7.52 16.53
N LEU A 129 -1.16 7.33 15.42
CA LEU A 129 -2.60 7.06 15.44
C LEU A 129 -2.89 5.91 16.40
N ALA A 130 -3.77 6.12 17.38
CA ALA A 130 -4.06 5.19 18.47
C ALA A 130 -4.91 3.98 18.01
N PHE A 131 -4.88 3.63 16.73
CA PHE A 131 -5.54 2.48 16.15
C PHE A 131 -4.57 1.32 16.02
N THR A 132 -5.10 0.10 16.06
CA THR A 132 -4.28 -1.09 15.80
C THR A 132 -4.00 -1.22 14.29
N PRO A 133 -2.94 -1.93 13.88
CA PRO A 133 -2.72 -2.23 12.46
C PRO A 133 -3.93 -2.90 11.79
N ARG A 134 -4.69 -3.71 12.54
CA ARG A 134 -5.94 -4.33 12.07
C ARG A 134 -7.02 -3.30 11.79
N ASP A 135 -7.15 -2.28 12.65
CA ASP A 135 -8.12 -1.21 12.44
C ASP A 135 -7.74 -0.36 11.22
N VAL A 136 -6.45 -0.02 11.08
CA VAL A 136 -5.94 0.74 9.93
C VAL A 136 -6.19 -0.01 8.61
N LEU A 137 -5.96 -1.32 8.57
CA LEU A 137 -6.25 -2.16 7.40
C LEU A 137 -7.74 -2.11 7.03
N ARG A 138 -8.65 -2.16 8.02
CA ARG A 138 -10.09 -2.06 7.78
C ARG A 138 -10.50 -0.67 7.26
N LEU A 139 -9.72 0.35 7.59
CA LEU A 139 -9.90 1.73 7.16
C LEU A 139 -9.12 2.06 5.87
N GLU A 140 -8.68 1.07 5.09
CA GLU A 140 -7.89 1.32 3.87
C GLU A 140 -8.54 2.35 2.92
N GLN A 141 -9.88 2.29 2.73
CA GLN A 141 -10.61 3.26 1.90
C GLN A 141 -10.46 4.70 2.41
N TYR A 142 -10.39 4.88 3.73
CA TYR A 142 -10.12 6.16 4.37
C TYR A 142 -8.68 6.64 4.24
N PHE A 143 -7.70 5.76 4.14
CA PHE A 143 -6.29 6.18 4.04
C PHE A 143 -5.77 6.20 2.60
N THR A 144 -6.66 6.07 1.60
CA THR A 144 -6.31 6.19 0.17
C THR A 144 -5.64 7.53 -0.19
N TRP A 145 -5.92 8.59 0.57
CA TRP A 145 -5.30 9.91 0.40
C TRP A 145 -4.04 10.14 1.24
N ALA A 146 -3.63 9.17 2.05
CA ALA A 146 -2.36 9.22 2.77
C ALA A 146 -1.20 8.97 1.78
N GLU A 147 -0.18 9.83 1.81
CA GLU A 147 0.99 9.60 0.97
C GLU A 147 2.03 8.78 1.74
N ARG A 148 2.43 7.65 1.16
CA ARG A 148 3.56 6.88 1.67
C ARG A 148 4.84 7.58 1.25
N ILE A 149 5.41 8.37 2.15
CA ILE A 149 6.69 9.02 1.95
C ILE A 149 7.79 7.95 2.04
N THR A 150 8.64 7.90 1.01
CA THR A 150 9.77 6.97 0.96
C THR A 150 10.99 7.75 0.48
N TRP A 151 11.91 8.09 1.38
CA TRP A 151 13.09 8.92 1.11
C TRP A 151 14.08 8.85 2.29
N PRO A 152 15.29 9.42 2.16
CA PRO A 152 16.42 9.00 1.32
C PRO A 152 17.50 8.32 2.18
N SER A 153 18.38 7.55 1.55
CA SER A 153 19.65 7.15 2.15
C SER A 153 20.71 8.19 1.80
N GLU A 154 21.49 8.63 2.80
CA GLU A 154 22.72 9.40 2.59
C GLU A 154 23.89 8.51 2.16
N SER A 155 23.75 7.19 2.32
CA SER A 155 24.77 6.19 2.02
C SER A 155 24.78 5.83 0.53
N LYS A 156 25.99 5.69 -0.04
CA LYS A 156 26.18 5.20 -1.41
C LYS A 156 25.66 3.75 -1.51
N PRO A 157 24.75 3.45 -2.46
CA PRO A 157 24.25 2.09 -2.63
C PRO A 157 25.36 1.12 -3.04
N MET A 158 25.36 -0.09 -2.47
CA MET A 158 26.30 -1.16 -2.80
C MET A 158 25.62 -2.20 -3.69
N GLN A 159 26.22 -2.56 -4.83
CA GLN A 159 25.66 -3.60 -5.67
C GLN A 159 25.82 -4.98 -5.03
N ILE A 160 24.74 -5.75 -5.04
CA ILE A 160 24.69 -7.13 -4.54
C ILE A 160 24.20 -8.08 -5.64
N GLU A 161 24.22 -9.38 -5.34
CA GLU A 161 23.86 -10.43 -6.30
C GLU A 161 22.43 -10.27 -6.83
N TRP A 162 22.29 -10.43 -8.15
CA TRP A 162 21.03 -10.32 -8.88
C TRP A 162 20.68 -11.68 -9.51
N ASP A 163 20.01 -12.53 -8.73
CA ASP A 163 19.60 -13.89 -9.16
C ASP A 163 18.49 -13.89 -10.22
N VAL A 164 17.75 -12.78 -10.33
CA VAL A 164 16.67 -12.59 -11.30
C VAL A 164 17.17 -12.68 -12.73
N ALA A 165 18.43 -12.31 -13.01
CA ALA A 165 19.01 -12.42 -14.35
C ALA A 165 18.99 -13.88 -14.87
N LEU A 166 19.24 -14.85 -13.98
CA LEU A 166 19.24 -16.27 -14.32
C LEU A 166 17.83 -16.81 -14.61
N LYS A 167 16.80 -16.09 -14.17
CA LYS A 167 15.39 -16.47 -14.27
C LYS A 167 14.60 -15.59 -15.23
N ALA A 168 15.30 -14.69 -15.93
CA ALA A 168 14.71 -13.64 -16.73
C ALA A 168 13.79 -14.18 -17.83
N GLU A 169 14.16 -15.29 -18.49
CA GLU A 169 13.32 -15.91 -19.52
C GLU A 169 11.97 -16.37 -18.96
N GLY A 170 11.98 -17.03 -17.79
CA GLY A 170 10.75 -17.43 -17.11
C GLY A 170 9.87 -16.24 -16.75
N ILE A 171 10.48 -15.14 -16.31
CA ILE A 171 9.75 -13.90 -15.98
C ILE A 171 9.15 -13.25 -17.23
N VAL A 172 9.84 -13.29 -18.39
CA VAL A 172 9.28 -12.80 -19.66
C VAL A 172 8.07 -13.64 -20.09
N ARG A 173 8.13 -14.97 -19.94
CA ARG A 173 6.99 -15.84 -20.24
C ARG A 173 5.76 -15.49 -19.40
N ILE A 174 5.95 -15.27 -18.10
CA ILE A 174 4.88 -14.79 -17.20
C ILE A 174 4.34 -13.45 -17.69
N ALA A 175 5.23 -12.49 -17.97
CA ALA A 175 4.83 -11.16 -18.44
C ALA A 175 4.01 -11.23 -19.72
N THR A 176 4.42 -12.04 -20.70
CA THR A 176 3.68 -12.26 -21.95
C THR A 176 2.31 -12.89 -21.70
N TYR A 177 2.25 -13.95 -20.88
CA TYR A 177 1.00 -14.65 -20.59
C TYR A 177 -0.05 -13.73 -19.93
N PHE A 178 0.38 -12.86 -19.02
CA PHE A 178 -0.51 -11.90 -18.34
C PHE A 178 -0.71 -10.57 -19.10
N GLY A 179 -0.28 -10.47 -20.36
CA GLY A 179 -0.53 -9.30 -21.19
C GLY A 179 0.24 -8.05 -20.76
N SER A 180 1.47 -8.21 -20.30
CA SER A 180 2.35 -7.09 -19.92
C SER A 180 2.59 -6.13 -21.10
N PRO A 181 2.41 -4.81 -20.91
CA PRO A 181 2.77 -3.80 -21.91
C PRO A 181 4.27 -3.76 -22.26
N ARG A 182 5.13 -4.41 -21.47
CA ARG A 182 6.58 -4.53 -21.73
C ARG A 182 6.92 -5.78 -22.55
N ALA A 183 5.94 -6.63 -22.84
CA ALA A 183 6.11 -7.91 -23.50
C ALA A 183 5.08 -8.13 -24.64
N ASP A 184 4.51 -7.04 -25.15
CA ASP A 184 3.40 -7.02 -26.13
C ASP A 184 3.83 -7.44 -27.54
N THR A 185 5.07 -7.16 -27.91
CA THR A 185 5.66 -7.43 -29.22
C THR A 185 6.96 -8.23 -29.08
N PRO A 186 7.38 -8.98 -30.12
CA PRO A 186 8.65 -9.70 -30.09
C PRO A 186 9.87 -8.84 -29.73
N ALA A 187 9.94 -7.62 -30.29
CA ALA A 187 11.00 -6.67 -29.97
C ALA A 187 10.94 -6.19 -28.50
N ALA A 188 9.73 -5.95 -27.97
CA ALA A 188 9.55 -5.60 -26.56
C ALA A 188 9.97 -6.75 -25.64
N ARG A 189 9.65 -8.01 -25.98
CA ARG A 189 10.07 -9.20 -25.24
C ARG A 189 11.59 -9.34 -25.16
N LYS A 190 12.31 -9.14 -26.28
CA LYS A 190 13.78 -9.12 -26.29
C LYS A 190 14.35 -7.97 -25.46
N THR A 191 13.75 -6.79 -25.54
CA THR A 191 14.14 -5.62 -24.73
C THR A 191 13.94 -5.88 -23.24
N LEU A 192 12.80 -6.46 -22.86
CA LEU A 192 12.47 -6.82 -21.48
C LEU A 192 13.44 -7.89 -20.95
N LEU A 193 13.76 -8.91 -21.74
CA LEU A 193 14.75 -9.91 -21.40
C LEU A 193 16.11 -9.28 -21.11
N LYS A 194 16.54 -8.34 -21.95
CA LYS A 194 17.79 -7.58 -21.74
C LYS A 194 17.72 -6.75 -20.46
N SER A 195 16.63 -6.04 -20.20
CA SER A 195 16.42 -5.26 -18.97
C SER A 195 16.48 -6.12 -17.71
N LEU A 196 15.89 -7.32 -17.73
CA LEU A 196 15.92 -8.26 -16.61
C LEU A 196 17.32 -8.82 -16.38
N ARG A 197 18.05 -9.18 -17.45
CA ARG A 197 19.42 -9.70 -17.38
C ARG A 197 20.43 -8.64 -16.91
N GLN A 198 20.24 -7.39 -17.33
CA GLN A 198 21.09 -6.25 -16.95
C GLN A 198 20.63 -5.53 -15.67
N GLY A 199 19.61 -6.09 -15.00
CA GLY A 199 19.09 -5.54 -13.77
C GLY A 199 20.15 -5.53 -12.67
N GLN A 200 19.99 -4.61 -11.72
CA GLN A 200 20.87 -4.51 -10.56
C GLN A 200 20.04 -4.53 -9.29
N MET A 201 20.56 -5.22 -8.27
CA MET A 201 20.08 -5.05 -6.91
C MET A 201 21.11 -4.25 -6.11
N LEU A 202 20.66 -3.17 -5.48
CA LEU A 202 21.49 -2.24 -4.73
C LEU A 202 21.09 -2.27 -3.27
N GLU A 203 22.00 -2.72 -2.42
CA GLU A 203 21.92 -2.64 -0.98
C GLU A 203 22.08 -1.19 -0.53
N VAL A 204 21.19 -0.72 0.34
CA VAL A 204 21.15 0.65 0.84
C VAL A 204 21.10 0.63 2.36
N ASP A 205 22.12 1.21 2.99
CA ASP A 205 22.15 1.39 4.44
C ASP A 205 21.16 2.48 4.86
N GLY A 206 20.52 2.27 6.02
CA GLY A 206 19.54 3.22 6.56
C GLY A 206 18.30 3.42 5.70
N MET A 207 17.92 2.47 4.83
CA MET A 207 16.67 2.57 4.06
C MET A 207 15.46 2.58 5.00
N PHE A 208 14.64 3.62 4.98
CA PHE A 208 13.39 3.67 5.76
C PHE A 208 12.16 4.14 4.96
N SER A 209 10.97 3.82 5.46
CA SER A 209 9.68 4.31 4.96
C SER A 209 8.93 5.03 6.07
N GLU A 210 8.29 6.14 5.72
CA GLU A 210 7.44 6.91 6.62
C GLU A 210 6.07 7.13 5.96
N THR A 211 4.98 6.68 6.57
CA THR A 211 3.64 6.98 6.04
C THR A 211 3.15 8.27 6.69
N LYS A 212 2.97 9.33 5.90
CA LYS A 212 2.41 10.61 6.37
C LYS A 212 1.07 10.87 5.70
N LEU A 213 0.16 11.48 6.44
CA LEU A 213 -0.97 12.14 5.81
C LEU A 213 -0.45 13.42 5.15
N VAL A 214 -0.51 13.51 3.82
CA VAL A 214 -0.11 14.73 3.12
C VAL A 214 -1.32 15.64 2.97
N THR A 215 -1.19 16.84 3.56
CA THR A 215 -2.22 17.88 3.59
C THR A 215 -1.70 19.14 2.90
N GLY A 216 -2.30 19.48 1.76
CA GLY A 216 -2.00 20.70 0.99
C GLY A 216 -2.37 20.56 -0.48
N GLN A 217 -2.77 21.65 -1.13
CA GLN A 217 -3.14 21.70 -2.55
C GLN A 217 -1.98 21.25 -3.47
N GLU A 218 -2.38 20.68 -4.60
CA GLU A 218 -1.61 20.31 -5.80
C GLU A 218 -0.08 20.41 -5.72
N SER A 219 0.57 19.25 -5.91
CA SER A 219 1.96 19.17 -6.33
C SER A 219 2.97 19.74 -5.33
N THR A 220 3.20 19.04 -4.22
CA THR A 220 4.57 18.97 -3.68
C THR A 220 4.92 17.53 -3.37
N THR A 221 5.50 16.89 -4.38
CA THR A 221 6.40 15.75 -4.22
C THR A 221 7.47 16.14 -3.19
N TRP A 222 7.28 15.76 -1.92
CA TRP A 222 8.35 15.93 -0.94
C TRP A 222 9.45 14.93 -1.26
N LEU A 223 10.59 15.50 -1.61
CA LEU A 223 11.77 14.86 -2.17
C LEU A 223 12.97 15.51 -1.46
N GLY A 224 13.29 15.05 -0.24
CA GLY A 224 14.40 15.59 0.54
C GLY A 224 14.20 17.02 1.10
N PRO A 225 15.13 17.51 1.93
CA PRO A 225 14.83 18.14 3.20
C PRO A 225 14.56 19.64 3.07
N ASN A 226 13.35 20.10 3.47
CA ASN A 226 13.21 21.49 3.90
C ASN A 226 11.95 21.80 4.73
N THR A 227 11.73 21.04 5.80
CA THR A 227 11.02 21.53 7.00
C THR A 227 11.71 20.88 8.19
N LYS A 228 12.05 21.68 9.21
CA LYS A 228 12.82 21.32 10.44
C LYS A 228 12.83 19.81 10.70
N TYR A 229 13.79 19.13 10.09
CA TYR A 229 13.99 17.70 10.28
C TYR A 229 14.65 17.59 11.64
N ASP A 230 13.88 17.18 12.65
CA ASP A 230 14.45 16.75 13.90
C ASP A 230 14.74 15.25 13.78
N PRO A 231 16.01 14.84 13.58
CA PRO A 231 16.38 13.44 13.41
C PRO A 231 16.02 12.56 14.61
N GLU A 232 15.65 13.14 15.76
CA GLU A 232 15.12 12.40 16.92
C GLU A 232 13.67 11.89 16.73
N PHE A 233 12.91 12.46 15.77
CA PHE A 233 11.48 12.15 15.57
C PHE A 233 11.17 11.30 14.33
N ALA A 234 12.19 10.77 13.64
CA ALA A 234 11.98 9.86 12.52
C ALA A 234 12.09 8.40 12.98
N ILE A 235 10.97 7.67 12.97
CA ILE A 235 11.04 6.21 13.16
C ILE A 235 11.43 5.56 11.86
N ARG A 236 12.62 4.98 11.92
CA ARG A 236 13.21 4.23 10.82
C ARG A 236 12.56 2.86 10.78
N SER A 237 11.64 2.65 9.84
CA SER A 237 11.26 1.30 9.47
C SER A 237 12.15 0.83 8.34
N THR A 238 13.06 -0.08 8.67
CA THR A 238 13.94 -0.74 7.72
C THR A 238 13.26 -1.96 7.05
N PHE A 239 11.96 -2.18 7.34
CA PHE A 239 11.18 -3.33 6.87
C PHE A 239 10.66 -3.10 5.43
N PRO A 240 10.81 -4.10 4.55
CA PRO A 240 11.35 -3.83 3.22
C PRO A 240 10.35 -3.23 2.24
N GLN A 241 10.82 -2.27 1.46
CA GLN A 241 10.18 -1.91 0.19
C GLN A 241 11.27 -1.86 -0.87
N PRO A 242 11.47 -2.95 -1.64
CA PRO A 242 12.26 -2.84 -2.83
C PRO A 242 11.70 -1.72 -3.71
N ARG A 243 12.55 -0.98 -4.39
CA ARG A 243 12.08 -0.04 -5.40
C ARG A 243 12.61 -0.47 -6.73
N VAL A 244 11.70 -0.72 -7.66
CA VAL A 244 12.05 -0.88 -9.06
C VAL A 244 12.08 0.51 -9.69
N SER A 245 13.26 0.97 -10.12
CA SER A 245 13.39 2.26 -10.77
C SER A 245 12.59 2.28 -12.08
N ASN A 246 11.61 3.20 -12.15
CA ASN A 246 10.85 3.53 -13.36
C ASN A 246 11.04 4.99 -13.78
N SER A 247 12.13 5.62 -13.32
CA SER A 247 12.36 7.06 -13.11
C SER A 247 11.58 7.60 -11.90
N ILE A 248 12.29 7.89 -10.79
CA ILE A 248 12.05 8.98 -9.81
C ILE A 248 13.22 8.92 -8.81
N GLY A 249 13.99 10.00 -8.75
CA GLY A 249 15.07 10.22 -7.80
C GLY A 249 16.43 10.28 -8.48
N ARG A 250 16.95 11.50 -8.60
CA ARG A 250 18.31 11.83 -9.05
C ARG A 250 19.33 11.07 -8.19
N LEU A 251 19.71 9.87 -8.63
CA LEU A 251 20.86 9.12 -8.14
C LEU A 251 21.73 8.82 -9.35
N GLU A 252 23.03 8.94 -9.15
CA GLU A 252 24.10 9.22 -10.12
C GLU A 252 24.38 8.14 -11.19
N PHE A 253 23.40 7.33 -11.57
CA PHE A 253 23.55 6.27 -12.57
C PHE A 253 22.62 6.55 -13.74
N GLY A 254 23.21 6.98 -14.85
CA GLY A 254 22.58 7.60 -16.01
C GLY A 254 21.19 7.08 -16.40
N ASP A 255 20.34 8.03 -16.81
CA ASP A 255 18.97 7.84 -17.29
C ASP A 255 18.90 6.80 -18.43
N ASN A 256 18.70 5.54 -18.07
CA ASN A 256 18.14 4.56 -18.97
C ASN A 256 16.76 4.15 -18.40
N PRO A 257 15.65 4.66 -18.98
CA PRO A 257 14.29 4.41 -18.48
C PRO A 257 13.87 2.93 -18.53
N ASN A 258 14.70 2.06 -19.13
CA ASN A 258 14.49 0.63 -19.22
C ASN A 258 15.42 -0.20 -18.33
N ARG A 259 16.25 0.41 -17.48
CA ARG A 259 17.10 -0.35 -16.55
C ARG A 259 16.36 -0.73 -15.28
N LEU A 260 16.24 -2.02 -15.02
CA LEU A 260 15.67 -2.55 -13.78
C LEU A 260 16.68 -2.40 -12.64
N ILE A 261 16.44 -1.44 -11.74
CA ILE A 261 17.25 -1.27 -10.53
C ILE A 261 16.35 -1.54 -9.33
N VAL A 262 16.74 -2.46 -8.46
CA VAL A 262 16.03 -2.87 -7.24
C VAL A 262 16.84 -2.44 -6.01
N TYR A 263 16.34 -1.49 -5.24
CA TYR A 263 16.98 -1.13 -3.96
C TYR A 263 16.52 -2.07 -2.85
N VAL A 264 17.38 -2.49 -1.92
CA VAL A 264 17.02 -3.32 -0.75
C VAL A 264 17.75 -2.87 0.53
N PRO A 265 17.21 -3.16 1.73
CA PRO A 265 17.90 -2.84 2.98
C PRO A 265 19.24 -3.59 3.14
N ALA A 266 20.19 -2.97 3.83
CA ALA A 266 21.47 -3.59 4.22
C ALA A 266 21.36 -4.72 5.25
N ASP A 267 20.35 -4.65 6.13
CA ASP A 267 20.08 -5.72 7.08
C ASP A 267 19.71 -7.01 6.33
N LYS A 268 20.49 -8.08 6.53
CA LYS A 268 20.34 -9.35 5.79
C LYS A 268 18.99 -10.01 5.99
N LYS A 269 18.44 -9.96 7.21
CA LYS A 269 17.12 -10.54 7.50
C LYS A 269 16.02 -9.76 6.78
N GLN A 270 16.11 -8.44 6.74
CA GLN A 270 15.18 -7.59 6.01
C GLN A 270 15.34 -7.69 4.50
N GLN A 271 16.56 -7.86 4.01
CA GLN A 271 16.85 -8.15 2.61
C GLN A 271 16.16 -9.45 2.16
N GLU A 272 16.27 -10.53 2.94
CA GLU A 272 15.59 -11.80 2.66
C GLU A 272 14.07 -11.65 2.69
N LEU A 273 13.53 -10.96 3.70
CA LEU A 273 12.11 -10.64 3.77
C LEU A 273 11.65 -9.78 2.57
N ALA A 274 12.50 -8.87 2.09
CA ALA A 274 12.22 -8.01 0.94
C ALA A 274 12.04 -8.84 -0.31
N ARG A 275 12.99 -9.74 -0.54
CA ARG A 275 13.05 -10.64 -1.67
C ARG A 275 11.87 -11.60 -1.67
N PHE A 276 11.49 -12.12 -0.49
CA PHE A 276 10.42 -13.11 -0.38
C PHE A 276 9.01 -12.52 -0.41
N LEU A 277 8.77 -11.40 0.29
CA LEU A 277 7.42 -10.87 0.52
C LEU A 277 7.05 -9.73 -0.43
N VAL A 278 8.00 -8.90 -0.85
CA VAL A 278 7.69 -7.59 -1.45
C VAL A 278 8.14 -7.48 -2.90
N LEU A 279 9.32 -8.02 -3.23
CA LEU A 279 9.87 -8.02 -4.57
C LEU A 279 8.93 -8.64 -5.62
N PRO A 280 8.22 -9.75 -5.37
CA PRO A 280 7.33 -10.34 -6.37
C PRO A 280 6.24 -9.38 -6.85
N GLY A 281 5.56 -8.71 -5.90
CA GLY A 281 4.48 -7.77 -6.21
C GLY A 281 5.01 -6.51 -6.92
N LEU A 282 6.18 -6.02 -6.51
CA LEU A 282 6.80 -4.85 -7.13
C LEU A 282 7.30 -5.14 -8.55
N LEU A 283 7.92 -6.30 -8.75
CA LEU A 283 8.37 -6.73 -10.07
C LEU A 283 7.16 -6.95 -10.98
N MET A 284 6.08 -7.56 -10.49
CA MET A 284 4.85 -7.71 -11.28
C MET A 284 4.25 -6.35 -11.63
N LYS A 285 4.18 -5.42 -10.68
CA LYS A 285 3.72 -4.04 -10.94
C LYS A 285 4.58 -3.36 -12.00
N TRP A 286 5.90 -3.53 -11.92
CA TRP A 286 6.84 -3.02 -12.92
C TRP A 286 6.58 -3.58 -14.32
N LEU A 287 6.41 -4.91 -14.41
CA LEU A 287 6.07 -5.62 -15.65
C LEU A 287 4.76 -5.09 -16.25
N MET A 288 3.76 -4.82 -15.42
CA MET A 288 2.46 -4.31 -15.87
C MET A 288 2.43 -2.80 -16.09
N THR A 289 3.50 -2.07 -15.78
CA THR A 289 3.57 -0.62 -15.99
C THR A 289 4.00 -0.34 -17.43
N ASN A 290 3.15 0.36 -18.19
CA ASN A 290 3.49 0.81 -19.53
C ASN A 290 4.69 1.79 -19.47
N PRO A 291 5.80 1.52 -20.17
CA PRO A 291 7.00 2.35 -20.07
C PRO A 291 6.77 3.78 -20.58
N LYS A 292 5.83 3.98 -21.51
CA LYS A 292 5.50 5.28 -22.12
C LYS A 292 4.44 6.05 -21.31
N THR A 293 3.29 5.44 -21.00
CA THR A 293 2.17 6.12 -20.33
C THR A 293 2.31 6.14 -18.80
N LYS A 294 3.19 5.29 -18.24
CA LYS A 294 3.35 5.06 -16.79
C LYS A 294 2.10 4.51 -16.09
N GLU A 295 1.07 4.16 -16.84
CA GLU A 295 -0.13 3.51 -16.31
C GLU A 295 0.16 2.05 -15.98
N VAL A 296 -0.41 1.59 -14.88
CA VAL A 296 -0.28 0.21 -14.40
C VAL A 296 -1.47 -0.59 -14.91
N GLY A 297 -1.20 -1.61 -15.71
CA GLY A 297 -2.21 -2.57 -16.16
C GLY A 297 -2.75 -3.43 -15.02
N LYS A 298 -3.74 -4.28 -15.32
CA LYS A 298 -4.36 -5.17 -14.34
C LYS A 298 -3.33 -6.16 -13.78
N ILE A 299 -3.19 -6.22 -12.46
CA ILE A 299 -2.33 -7.19 -11.77
C ILE A 299 -3.22 -8.29 -11.20
N HIS A 300 -2.91 -9.55 -11.53
CA HIS A 300 -3.63 -10.71 -11.01
C HIS A 300 -2.89 -11.29 -9.80
N GLU A 301 -3.60 -11.77 -8.78
CA GLU A 301 -2.95 -12.40 -7.63
C GLU A 301 -2.12 -13.62 -8.04
N ALA A 302 -2.65 -14.42 -8.98
CA ALA A 302 -1.94 -15.55 -9.57
C ALA A 302 -0.62 -15.15 -10.23
N SER A 303 -0.55 -13.98 -10.88
CA SER A 303 0.70 -13.52 -11.50
C SER A 303 1.74 -13.13 -10.46
N VAL A 304 1.33 -12.53 -9.34
CA VAL A 304 2.22 -12.22 -8.22
C VAL A 304 2.72 -13.49 -7.53
N SER A 305 1.84 -14.48 -7.33
CA SER A 305 2.22 -15.79 -6.77
C SER A 305 3.24 -16.50 -7.66
N LEU A 306 3.00 -16.52 -8.97
CA LEU A 306 3.89 -17.20 -9.90
C LEU A 306 5.28 -16.54 -9.99
N ILE A 307 5.34 -15.20 -9.95
CA ILE A 307 6.61 -14.48 -9.84
C ILE A 307 7.31 -14.86 -8.53
N LYS A 308 6.58 -14.96 -7.42
CA LYS A 308 7.16 -15.38 -6.13
C LYS A 308 7.75 -16.78 -6.21
N ASP A 309 7.06 -17.73 -6.84
CA ASP A 309 7.53 -19.12 -6.97
C ASP A 309 8.80 -19.19 -7.83
N VAL A 310 8.82 -18.48 -8.97
CA VAL A 310 10.01 -18.40 -9.83
C VAL A 310 11.18 -17.74 -9.10
N LEU A 311 10.96 -16.62 -8.41
CA LEU A 311 12.02 -15.91 -7.68
C LEU A 311 12.62 -16.73 -6.53
N ASN A 312 11.87 -17.65 -5.93
CA ASN A 312 12.35 -18.48 -4.82
C ASN A 312 12.85 -19.87 -5.26
N ALA A 313 12.51 -20.33 -6.46
CA ALA A 313 12.93 -21.64 -6.96
C ALA A 313 14.40 -21.67 -7.43
N PRO A 314 15.10 -22.81 -7.36
CA PRO A 314 16.32 -23.03 -8.13
C PRO A 314 16.09 -22.80 -9.63
N THR A 315 17.07 -22.22 -10.34
CA THR A 315 16.95 -21.90 -11.78
C THR A 315 16.55 -23.12 -12.63
N SER A 316 17.02 -24.32 -12.27
CA SER A 316 16.69 -25.58 -12.94
C SER A 316 15.20 -25.96 -12.87
N LEU A 317 14.47 -25.48 -11.85
CA LEU A 317 13.04 -25.80 -11.66
C LEU A 317 12.09 -24.82 -12.34
N VAL A 318 12.59 -23.65 -12.77
CA VAL A 318 11.75 -22.57 -13.35
C VAL A 318 10.94 -23.08 -14.55
N GLY A 319 11.57 -23.80 -15.49
CA GLY A 319 10.85 -24.35 -16.65
C GLY A 319 9.77 -25.37 -16.27
N GLY A 320 10.02 -26.18 -15.23
CA GLY A 320 9.05 -27.15 -14.70
C GLY A 320 7.85 -26.47 -14.05
N ILE A 321 8.10 -25.45 -13.22
CA ILE A 321 7.05 -24.64 -12.57
C ILE A 321 6.14 -24.02 -13.64
N LEU A 322 6.72 -23.36 -14.64
CA LEU A 322 5.95 -22.71 -15.70
C LEU A 322 5.12 -23.70 -16.52
N LYS A 323 5.64 -24.90 -16.78
CA LYS A 323 4.90 -25.94 -17.49
C LYS A 323 3.70 -26.46 -16.70
N VAL A 324 3.86 -26.67 -15.39
CA VAL A 324 2.77 -27.11 -14.50
C VAL A 324 1.68 -26.04 -14.40
N GLU A 325 2.07 -24.77 -14.34
CA GLU A 325 1.18 -23.61 -14.29
C GLU A 325 0.58 -23.24 -15.66
N GLY A 326 0.83 -24.04 -16.71
CA GLY A 326 0.25 -23.86 -18.04
C GLY A 326 0.80 -22.66 -18.82
N ILE A 327 1.96 -22.13 -18.44
CA ILE A 327 2.60 -20.99 -19.12
C ILE A 327 3.39 -21.51 -20.33
N PRO A 328 3.06 -21.11 -21.57
CA PRO A 328 3.74 -21.58 -22.76
C PRO A 328 5.16 -21.01 -22.90
N ASP A 329 5.98 -21.66 -23.73
CA ASP A 329 7.26 -21.10 -24.18
C ASP A 329 7.03 -19.96 -25.18
N VAL A 330 7.98 -19.02 -25.22
CA VAL A 330 7.94 -17.84 -26.08
C VAL A 330 9.02 -18.00 -27.14
N GLY A 331 8.64 -18.55 -28.30
CA GLY A 331 9.57 -19.03 -29.33
C GLY A 331 10.50 -17.97 -29.95
N ASP A 332 10.13 -16.70 -29.89
CA ASP A 332 10.92 -15.56 -30.41
C ASP A 332 12.03 -15.09 -29.45
N LEU A 333 12.15 -15.66 -28.25
CA LEU A 333 13.27 -15.37 -27.35
C LEU A 333 14.59 -16.02 -27.80
N ASN A 334 14.51 -17.08 -28.63
CA ASN A 334 15.65 -17.86 -29.10
C ASN A 334 16.00 -17.63 -30.58
N SER A 335 15.33 -16.70 -31.27
CA SER A 335 15.66 -16.38 -32.66
C SER A 335 16.92 -15.52 -32.74
N PRO A 336 17.96 -15.94 -33.49
CA PRO A 336 19.14 -15.12 -33.77
C PRO A 336 18.68 -13.75 -34.28
N GLU A 337 19.36 -12.68 -33.84
CA GLU A 337 19.13 -11.34 -34.38
C GLU A 337 19.38 -11.39 -35.89
N GLU A 338 18.31 -11.31 -36.70
CA GLU A 338 18.45 -11.00 -38.11
C GLU A 338 19.02 -9.58 -38.19
N PHE A 339 20.34 -9.49 -38.35
CA PHE A 339 21.01 -8.28 -38.77
C PHE A 339 20.54 -7.98 -40.20
N SER A 340 19.52 -7.13 -40.34
CA SER A 340 19.27 -6.42 -41.59
C SER A 340 20.47 -5.48 -41.84
N ILE A 341 21.44 -5.97 -42.61
CA ILE A 341 22.39 -5.13 -43.31
C ILE A 341 21.65 -4.62 -44.54
N ASP A 342 21.05 -3.44 -44.45
CA ASP A 342 20.65 -2.70 -45.66
C ASP A 342 21.80 -1.80 -46.11
N ARG A 343 22.17 -2.01 -47.37
CA ARG A 343 23.18 -1.30 -48.17
C ARG A 343 22.68 0.03 -48.69
#